data_AF-A0A955TSF6-F1
#
_entry.id   AF-A0A955TSF6-F1
#
_cell.length_a   1.000
_cell.length_b   1.000
_cell.length_c   1.000
_cell.angle_alpha   90.00
_cell.angle_beta   90.00
_cell.angle_gamma   90.00
#
_symmetry.space_group_name_H-M   'P 1'
#
loop_
_entity.id
_entity.type
_entity.pdbx_description
1 polymer ?
#
loop_
_entity_poly.entity_id
_entity_poly.type
_entity_poly.pdbx_seq_one_letter_code
_entity_poly.pdbx_strand_id
1 'polypeptide(L)'
;MGLSRSAYYYTPAAETPENLQLMRLLDAQYLITPFYGSRRMTVWLQTQGYPINRKRIQRLMRLMGLEGVAPGPQTSAAHSAHPRYPYLLRDVSVVRPNQAWCVDISVPQQAA
;
A
#
# COMPACT_ATOMS: atom_id res chain seq x y z
N MET A 1 28.83 20.12 7.47
CA MET A 1 28.10 19.54 6.31
C MET A 1 28.49 18.06 6.21
N GLY A 2 27.72 17.18 6.85
CA GLY A 2 28.04 15.75 7.00
C GLY A 2 27.52 14.89 5.86
N LEU A 3 28.03 15.09 4.64
CA LEU A 3 27.73 14.23 3.49
C LEU A 3 28.98 13.43 3.11
N SER A 4 28.79 12.18 2.68
CA SER A 4 29.90 11.32 2.24
C SER A 4 30.46 11.81 0.90
N ARG A 5 31.78 11.64 0.70
CA ARG A 5 32.47 12.05 -0.53
C ARG A 5 31.93 11.36 -1.79
N SER A 6 31.37 10.16 -1.66
CA SER A 6 30.74 9.42 -2.76
C SER A 6 29.46 10.08 -3.29
N ALA A 7 28.70 10.77 -2.43
CA ALA A 7 27.51 11.50 -2.86
C ALA A 7 27.85 12.70 -3.76
N TYR A 8 29.04 13.29 -3.59
CA TYR A 8 29.48 14.45 -4.39
C TYR A 8 29.74 14.10 -5.86
N TYR A 9 30.15 12.86 -6.15
CA TYR A 9 30.46 12.42 -7.52
C TYR A 9 29.35 11.61 -8.19
N TYR A 10 28.23 11.37 -7.49
CA TYR A 10 27.14 10.60 -8.05
C TYR A 10 26.39 11.41 -9.10
N THR A 11 26.40 10.92 -10.34
CA THR A 11 25.53 11.41 -11.42
C THR A 11 24.39 10.40 -11.60
N PRO A 12 23.12 10.79 -11.46
CA PRO A 12 22.01 9.88 -11.67
C PRO A 12 21.98 9.40 -13.12
N ALA A 13 21.90 8.09 -13.32
CA ALA A 13 21.78 7.52 -14.65
C ALA A 13 20.40 7.83 -15.25
N ALA A 14 20.38 8.17 -16.54
CA ALA A 14 19.14 8.32 -17.29
C ALA A 14 18.41 6.96 -17.42
N GLU A 15 17.09 7.00 -17.55
CA GLU A 15 16.29 5.80 -17.78
C GLU A 15 16.50 5.26 -19.19
N THR A 16 16.45 3.94 -19.33
CA THR A 16 16.64 3.28 -20.64
C THR A 16 15.44 3.54 -21.56
N PRO A 17 15.61 3.49 -22.89
CA PRO A 17 14.50 3.66 -23.84
C PRO A 17 13.34 2.70 -23.60
N GLU A 18 13.63 1.46 -23.20
CA GLU A 18 12.61 0.47 -22.86
C GLU A 18 11.83 0.88 -21.61
N ASN A 19 12.50 1.44 -20.60
CA ASN A 19 11.81 1.96 -19.42
C ASN A 19 10.91 3.14 -19.77
N LEU A 20 11.35 4.05 -20.66
CA LEU A 20 10.54 5.17 -21.11
C LEU A 20 9.28 4.70 -21.86
N GLN A 21 9.41 3.67 -22.70
CA GLN A 21 8.25 3.06 -23.36
C GLN A 21 7.26 2.46 -22.34
N LEU A 22 7.78 1.74 -21.35
CA LEU A 22 6.94 1.18 -20.29
C LEU A 22 6.27 2.26 -19.45
N MET A 23 6.98 3.34 -19.11
CA MET A 23 6.43 4.46 -18.37
C MET A 23 5.27 5.12 -19.13
N ARG A 24 5.35 5.24 -20.47
CA ARG A 24 4.23 5.73 -21.29
C ARG A 24 3.01 4.81 -21.25
N LEU A 25 3.22 3.49 -21.30
CA LEU A 25 2.13 2.51 -21.20
C LEU A 25 1.49 2.51 -19.80
N LEU A 26 2.31 2.63 -18.76
CA LEU A 26 1.85 2.75 -17.37
C LEU A 26 1.00 3.99 -17.18
N ASP A 27 1.44 5.13 -17.71
CA ASP A 27 0.71 6.41 -17.64
C ASP A 27 -0.66 6.31 -18.33
N ALA A 28 -0.68 5.81 -19.57
CA ALA A 28 -1.92 5.62 -20.33
C ALA A 28 -2.91 4.68 -19.61
N GLN A 29 -2.42 3.57 -19.06
CA GLN A 29 -3.27 2.63 -18.33
C GLN A 29 -3.75 3.21 -16.99
N TYR A 30 -2.93 4.01 -16.32
CA TYR A 30 -3.29 4.66 -15.06
C TYR A 30 -4.43 5.66 -15.26
N LEU A 31 -4.45 6.41 -16.36
CA LEU A 31 -5.56 7.31 -16.70
C LEU A 31 -6.90 6.58 -16.88
N ILE A 32 -6.87 5.34 -17.37
CA ILE A 32 -8.07 4.51 -17.52
C ILE A 32 -8.43 3.82 -16.20
N THR A 33 -7.43 3.44 -15.40
CA THR A 33 -7.59 2.62 -14.18
C THR A 33 -6.77 3.16 -13.00
N PRO A 34 -7.18 4.28 -12.37
CA PRO A 34 -6.41 4.90 -11.28
C PRO A 34 -6.34 4.04 -10.00
N PHE A 35 -7.16 3.00 -9.90
CA PHE A 35 -7.17 2.04 -8.79
C PHE A 35 -6.20 0.87 -8.99
N TYR A 36 -5.51 0.78 -10.14
CA TYR A 36 -4.55 -0.29 -10.39
C TYR A 36 -3.21 -0.04 -9.70
N GLY A 37 -2.94 -0.83 -8.66
CA GLY A 37 -1.60 -0.94 -8.07
C GLY A 37 -0.64 -1.80 -8.89
N SER A 38 0.62 -1.87 -8.46
CA SER A 38 1.71 -2.60 -9.14
C SER A 38 1.37 -4.04 -9.53
N ARG A 39 0.56 -4.76 -8.74
CA ARG A 39 0.14 -6.14 -9.05
C ARG A 39 -0.73 -6.21 -10.31
N ARG A 40 -1.81 -5.41 -10.37
CA ARG A 40 -2.74 -5.38 -11.51
C ARG A 40 -2.05 -4.83 -12.75
N MET A 41 -1.22 -3.80 -12.56
CA MET A 41 -0.45 -3.20 -13.63
C MET A 41 0.56 -4.18 -14.26
N THR A 42 1.15 -5.07 -13.46
CA THR A 42 2.02 -6.15 -13.95
C THR A 42 1.25 -7.15 -14.80
N VAL A 43 0.08 -7.60 -14.34
CA VAL A 43 -0.77 -8.53 -15.11
C VAL A 43 -1.18 -7.89 -16.42
N TRP A 44 -1.60 -6.62 -16.41
CA TRP A 44 -1.98 -5.91 -17.63
C TRP A 44 -0.81 -5.79 -18.62
N LEU A 45 0.39 -5.40 -18.18
CA LEU A 45 1.56 -5.36 -19.07
C LEU A 45 1.92 -6.74 -19.64
N GLN A 46 1.74 -7.81 -18.85
CA GLN A 46 1.94 -9.18 -19.33
C GLN A 46 0.92 -9.57 -20.39
N THR A 47 -0.35 -9.15 -20.28
CA THR A 47 -1.35 -9.39 -21.34
C THR A 47 -1.07 -8.58 -22.60
N GLN A 48 -0.40 -7.44 -22.49
CA GLN A 48 0.11 -6.68 -23.64
C GLN A 48 1.40 -7.27 -24.25
N GLY A 49 1.87 -8.43 -23.78
CA GLY A 49 3.04 -9.12 -24.32
C GLY A 49 4.39 -8.72 -23.70
N TYR A 50 4.40 -8.00 -22.57
CA TYR A 50 5.63 -7.62 -21.87
C TYR A 50 5.89 -8.56 -20.68
N PRO A 51 6.82 -9.54 -20.78
CA PRO A 51 7.15 -10.46 -19.69
C PRO A 51 8.03 -9.78 -18.63
N ILE A 52 7.46 -8.86 -17.85
CA ILE A 52 8.18 -8.02 -16.90
C ILE A 52 7.87 -8.42 -15.45
N ASN A 53 8.90 -8.39 -14.62
CA ASN A 53 8.78 -8.64 -13.19
C ASN A 53 8.11 -7.45 -12.48
N ARG A 54 7.20 -7.74 -11.53
CA ARG A 54 6.55 -6.78 -10.66
C ARG A 54 7.52 -5.80 -9.98
N LYS A 55 8.71 -6.24 -9.55
CA LYS A 55 9.71 -5.36 -8.90
C LYS A 55 10.12 -4.19 -9.81
N ARG A 56 10.26 -4.44 -11.12
CA ARG A 56 10.60 -3.40 -12.11
C ARG A 56 9.46 -2.41 -12.26
N ILE A 57 8.22 -2.89 -12.36
CA ILE A 57 7.02 -2.03 -12.48
C ILE A 57 6.83 -1.20 -11.22
N GLN A 58 7.01 -1.79 -10.04
CA GLN A 58 6.93 -1.06 -8.77
C GLN A 58 7.96 0.08 -8.69
N ARG A 59 9.20 -0.14 -9.17
CA ARG A 59 10.21 0.92 -9.26
C ARG A 59 9.76 2.04 -10.20
N LEU A 60 9.30 1.69 -11.41
CA LEU A 60 8.88 2.67 -12.43
C LEU A 60 7.67 3.49 -11.96
N MET A 61 6.65 2.85 -11.40
CA MET A 61 5.50 3.54 -10.81
C MET A 61 5.94 4.51 -9.71
N ARG A 62 6.86 4.11 -8.83
CA ARG A 62 7.40 4.97 -7.77
C ARG A 62 8.16 6.18 -8.33
N LEU A 63 8.95 5.98 -9.39
CA LEU A 63 9.65 7.09 -10.07
C LEU A 63 8.68 8.09 -10.70
N MET A 64 7.54 7.61 -11.20
CA MET A 64 6.49 8.45 -11.78
C MET A 64 5.55 9.07 -10.73
N GLY A 65 5.61 8.64 -9.47
CA GLY A 65 4.63 9.03 -8.44
C GLY A 65 3.24 8.42 -8.64
N LEU A 66 3.14 7.30 -9.36
CA LEU A 66 1.88 6.59 -9.58
C LEU A 66 1.60 5.60 -8.45
N GLU A 67 0.44 5.74 -7.82
CA GLU A 67 -0.03 4.85 -6.75
C GLU A 67 -1.48 4.45 -6.99
N GLY A 68 -1.79 3.17 -6.81
CA GLY A 68 -3.16 2.70 -6.99
C GLY A 68 -4.05 3.18 -5.86
N VAL A 69 -5.10 3.95 -6.18
CA VAL A 69 -6.10 4.41 -5.22
C VAL A 69 -7.11 3.28 -5.00
N ALA A 70 -6.72 2.28 -4.21
CA ALA A 70 -7.64 1.24 -3.74
C ALA A 70 -7.91 1.45 -2.25
N PRO A 71 -9.17 1.34 -1.80
CA PRO A 71 -9.46 1.32 -0.38
C PRO A 71 -8.70 0.16 0.26
N GLY A 72 -8.10 0.41 1.43
CA GLY A 72 -7.48 -0.65 2.23
C GLY A 72 -8.51 -1.71 2.62
N PRO A 73 -8.06 -2.90 3.08
CA PRO A 73 -8.96 -3.91 3.58
C PRO A 73 -9.86 -3.32 4.68
N GLN A 74 -11.17 -3.61 4.61
CA GLN A 74 -12.15 -3.12 5.56
C GLN A 74 -12.04 -3.88 6.88
N THR A 75 -11.04 -3.53 7.70
CA THR A 75 -10.77 -4.18 9.00
C THR A 75 -11.80 -3.86 10.08
N SER A 76 -12.62 -2.83 9.85
CA SER A 76 -13.73 -2.45 10.73
C SER A 76 -15.03 -3.20 10.45
N ALA A 77 -15.08 -4.02 9.40
CA ALA A 77 -16.23 -4.88 9.15
C ALA A 77 -16.28 -5.98 10.22
N ALA A 78 -17.32 -5.97 11.05
CA ALA A 78 -17.55 -7.03 12.00
C ALA A 78 -17.80 -8.35 11.25
N HIS A 79 -17.05 -9.39 11.60
CA HIS A 79 -17.29 -10.71 11.05
C HIS A 79 -18.61 -11.27 11.61
N SER A 80 -19.46 -11.82 10.74
CA SER A 80 -20.87 -12.15 11.04
C SER A 80 -21.06 -13.11 12.21
N ALA A 81 -20.07 -13.97 12.47
CA ALA A 81 -20.09 -14.90 13.59
C ALA A 81 -19.78 -14.26 14.97
N HIS A 82 -19.30 -13.02 15.02
CA HIS A 82 -18.97 -12.37 16.29
C HIS A 82 -20.12 -11.47 16.78
N PRO A 83 -20.70 -11.78 17.95
CA PRO A 83 -21.72 -10.92 18.53
C PRO A 83 -21.13 -9.56 18.93
N ARG A 84 -21.91 -8.49 18.73
CA ARG A 84 -21.57 -7.15 19.24
C ARG A 84 -21.95 -7.08 20.72
N TYR A 85 -20.95 -6.92 21.59
CA TYR A 85 -21.19 -6.73 23.01
C TYR A 85 -21.47 -5.25 23.34
N PRO A 86 -22.42 -4.96 24.24
CA PRO A 86 -22.65 -3.60 24.71
C PRO A 86 -21.40 -3.06 25.41
N TYR A 87 -21.08 -1.78 25.18
CA TYR A 87 -19.99 -1.12 25.88
C TYR A 87 -20.45 -0.75 27.30
N LEU A 88 -20.13 -1.61 28.27
CA LEU A 88 -20.62 -1.51 29.65
C LEU A 88 -20.07 -0.32 30.45
N LEU A 89 -19.05 0.38 29.94
CA LEU A 89 -18.46 1.55 30.59
C LEU A 89 -19.05 2.88 30.11
N ARG A 90 -20.05 2.86 29.21
CA ARG A 90 -20.60 4.06 28.55
C ARG A 90 -21.07 5.16 29.53
N ASP A 91 -21.66 4.75 30.66
CA ASP A 91 -22.27 5.67 31.63
C ASP A 91 -21.58 5.59 33.01
N VAL A 92 -20.36 5.05 33.08
CA VAL A 92 -19.61 4.90 34.34
C VAL A 92 -18.58 6.02 34.48
N SER A 93 -18.74 6.87 35.50
CA SER A 93 -17.73 7.86 35.87
C SER A 93 -16.55 7.18 36.59
N VAL A 94 -15.36 7.21 35.98
CA VAL A 94 -14.11 6.71 36.56
C VAL A 94 -13.50 7.79 37.45
N VAL A 95 -13.66 7.68 38.76
CA VAL A 95 -13.32 8.73 39.75
C VAL A 95 -12.09 8.40 40.61
N ARG A 96 -11.58 7.16 40.54
CA ARG A 96 -10.38 6.74 41.29
C ARG A 96 -9.50 5.78 40.49
N PRO A 97 -8.20 5.69 40.81
CA PRO A 97 -7.32 4.65 40.26
C PRO A 97 -7.89 3.24 40.48
N ASN A 98 -7.58 2.31 39.56
CA ASN A 98 -8.02 0.90 39.56
C ASN A 98 -9.54 0.65 39.36
N GLN A 99 -10.31 1.62 38.88
CA GLN A 99 -11.75 1.46 38.62
C GLN A 99 -12.09 0.98 37.19
N ALA A 100 -11.22 1.21 36.21
CA ALA A 100 -11.38 0.73 34.83
C ALA A 100 -10.04 0.28 34.25
N TRP A 101 -10.06 -0.81 33.50
CA TRP A 101 -8.88 -1.46 32.94
C TRP A 101 -9.12 -1.69 31.44
N CYS A 102 -8.11 -1.40 30.62
CA CYS A 102 -8.16 -1.63 29.17
C CYS A 102 -7.08 -2.66 28.82
N VAL A 103 -7.45 -3.66 28.02
CA VAL A 103 -6.52 -4.63 27.45
C VAL A 103 -6.81 -4.74 25.97
N ASP A 104 -5.78 -4.58 25.13
CA ASP A 104 -5.87 -4.84 23.71
C ASP A 104 -5.38 -6.26 23.43
N ILE A 105 -6.23 -7.08 22.81
CA ILE A 105 -5.91 -8.46 22.43
C ILE A 105 -6.04 -8.56 20.92
N SER A 106 -4.90 -8.66 20.24
CA SER A 106 -4.84 -8.88 18.79
C SER A 106 -4.79 -10.37 18.48
N VAL A 107 -5.84 -10.92 17.86
CA VAL A 107 -5.85 -12.30 17.35
C VAL A 107 -5.43 -12.30 15.88
N PRO A 108 -4.46 -13.13 15.46
CA PRO A 108 -4.08 -13.23 14.05
C PRO A 108 -5.25 -13.80 13.23
N GLN A 109 -5.65 -13.08 12.18
CA GLN A 109 -6.66 -13.55 11.23
C GLN A 109 -6.08 -14.70 10.38
N GLN A 110 -6.70 -15.88 10.41
CA GLN A 110 -6.36 -16.98 9.50
C GLN A 110 -6.91 -16.67 8.10
N ALA A 111 -6.04 -16.78 7.09
CA ALA A 111 -6.44 -16.66 5.69
C ALA A 111 -7.27 -17.88 5.28
N ALA A 112 -8.42 -17.63 4.64
CA ALA A 112 -9.24 -18.64 3.98
C ALA A 112 -8.66 -19.01 2.60
#